data_AF-A0AAW1SGA5-F1
#
_entry.id   AF-A0AAW1SGA5-F1
#
_cell.length_a   1.000
_cell.length_b   1.000
_cell.length_c   1.000
_cell.angle_alpha   90.00
_cell.angle_beta   90.00
_cell.angle_gamma   90.00
#
_symmetry.space_group_name_H-M   'P 1'
#
loop_
_entity.id
_entity.type
_entity.pdbx_description
1 polymer ?
#
loop_
_entity_poly.entity_id
_entity_poly.type
_entity_poly.pdbx_seq_one_letter_code
_entity_poly.pdbx_strand_id
1 'polypeptide(L)'
;MPLLPSTAVDSLVHVAVLWGVLMLFFRFYGSRVSTDAFTGGMRSLIHADLGSRPSVKRVMSTPVARRAVSSSTYRGLRAIYARPDPGVRENNLWLFRAGFTGLGALVAVIAALVWSGGFGTAPVPIGRILAHNAAVFAFVGLVEFIFISRVVMRLVPAPPSLMVSSAIEAARSAV
;
A
#
# COMPACT_ATOMS: atom_id res chain seq x y z
N MET A 1 -11.45 -18.80 -43.62
CA MET A 1 -11.75 -17.61 -42.81
C MET A 1 -10.74 -17.55 -41.68
N PRO A 2 -9.95 -16.48 -41.51
CA PRO A 2 -9.08 -16.37 -40.36
C PRO A 2 -9.97 -16.21 -39.11
N LEU A 3 -9.83 -17.14 -38.17
CA LEU A 3 -10.44 -17.06 -36.85
C LEU A 3 -9.89 -15.80 -36.18
N LEU A 4 -10.75 -14.80 -35.99
CA LEU A 4 -10.42 -13.62 -35.18
C LEU A 4 -9.86 -14.11 -33.83
N PRO A 5 -8.76 -13.53 -33.32
CA PRO A 5 -8.36 -13.81 -31.94
C PRO A 5 -9.57 -13.55 -31.06
N SER A 6 -9.96 -14.54 -30.26
CA SER A 6 -11.16 -14.39 -29.44
C SER A 6 -10.96 -13.18 -28.53
N THR A 7 -11.80 -12.16 -28.69
CA THR A 7 -11.76 -10.92 -27.91
C THR A 7 -11.77 -11.18 -26.40
N ALA A 8 -12.30 -12.33 -25.99
CA ALA A 8 -12.29 -12.84 -24.62
C ALA A 8 -10.88 -13.14 -24.09
N VAL A 9 -10.03 -13.88 -24.81
CA VAL A 9 -8.65 -14.20 -24.36
C VAL A 9 -7.80 -12.94 -24.29
N ASP A 10 -7.88 -12.07 -25.30
CA ASP A 10 -7.18 -10.80 -25.28
C ASP A 10 -7.58 -9.98 -24.05
N SER A 11 -8.88 -9.90 -23.74
CA SER A 11 -9.39 -9.20 -22.55
C SER A 11 -8.93 -9.85 -21.24
N LEU A 12 -8.95 -11.19 -21.13
CA LEU A 12 -8.49 -11.91 -19.95
C LEU A 12 -7.00 -11.71 -19.70
N VAL A 13 -6.18 -11.71 -20.77
CA VAL A 13 -4.75 -11.42 -20.67
C VAL A 13 -4.52 -9.97 -20.26
N HIS A 14 -5.30 -9.00 -20.75
CA HIS A 14 -5.25 -7.62 -20.26
C HIS A 14 -5.55 -7.56 -18.76
N VAL A 15 -6.62 -8.21 -18.30
CA VAL A 15 -6.99 -8.23 -16.88
C VAL A 15 -5.90 -8.87 -16.02
N ALA A 16 -5.31 -9.98 -16.47
CA ALA A 16 -4.24 -10.66 -15.75
C ALA A 16 -2.99 -9.78 -15.61
N VAL A 17 -2.58 -9.12 -16.70
CA VAL A 17 -1.46 -8.15 -16.69
C VAL A 17 -1.76 -6.98 -15.77
N LEU A 18 -2.95 -6.39 -15.87
CA LEU A 18 -3.39 -5.27 -15.05
C LEU A 18 -3.37 -5.63 -13.55
N TRP A 19 -3.99 -6.75 -13.19
CA TRP A 19 -4.02 -7.26 -11.82
C TRP A 19 -2.59 -7.49 -11.30
N GLY A 20 -1.73 -8.14 -12.09
CA GLY A 20 -0.34 -8.41 -11.71
C GLY A 20 0.44 -7.13 -11.42
N VAL A 21 0.35 -6.13 -12.31
CA VAL A 21 1.00 -4.82 -12.13
C VAL A 21 0.48 -4.13 -10.86
N LEU A 22 -0.84 -4.11 -10.64
CA LEU A 22 -1.43 -3.50 -9.45
C LEU A 22 -0.99 -4.21 -8.17
N MET A 23 -0.98 -5.54 -8.14
CA MET A 23 -0.54 -6.31 -6.97
C MET A 23 0.92 -6.04 -6.62
N LEU A 24 1.80 -5.99 -7.62
CA LEU A 24 3.21 -5.65 -7.42
C LEU A 24 3.35 -4.20 -6.91
N PHE A 25 2.61 -3.26 -7.53
CA PHE A 25 2.60 -1.86 -7.10
C PHE A 25 2.16 -1.72 -5.63
N PHE A 26 1.05 -2.35 -5.23
CA PHE A 26 0.58 -2.34 -3.84
C PHE A 26 1.58 -2.99 -2.88
N ARG A 27 2.17 -4.12 -3.28
CA ARG A 27 3.13 -4.86 -2.44
C ARG A 27 4.38 -4.07 -2.16
N PHE A 28 4.97 -3.44 -3.18
CA PHE A 28 6.28 -2.78 -3.08
C PHE A 28 6.19 -1.29 -2.76
N TYR A 29 5.21 -0.59 -3.33
CA TYR A 29 5.09 0.87 -3.20
C TYR A 29 3.96 1.26 -2.25
N GLY A 30 2.73 0.81 -2.51
CA GLY A 30 1.55 1.22 -1.73
C GLY A 30 1.70 0.96 -0.23
N SER A 31 2.17 -0.24 0.14
CA SER A 31 2.35 -0.62 1.55
C SER A 31 3.41 0.24 2.27
N ARG A 32 4.50 0.61 1.59
CA ARG A 32 5.56 1.46 2.17
C ARG A 32 5.11 2.89 2.33
N VAL A 33 4.54 3.49 1.27
CA VAL A 33 4.07 4.88 1.29
C VAL A 33 3.04 5.10 2.38
N SER A 34 2.08 4.18 2.53
CA SER A 34 1.07 4.27 3.59
C SER A 34 1.69 4.19 4.99
N THR A 35 2.63 3.25 5.20
CA THR A 35 3.31 3.08 6.48
C THR A 35 4.15 4.30 6.85
N ASP A 36 4.88 4.86 5.87
CA ASP A 36 5.74 6.03 6.07
C ASP A 36 4.92 7.29 6.34
N ALA A 37 3.84 7.51 5.57
CA ALA A 37 2.92 8.63 5.79
C ALA A 37 2.26 8.57 7.17
N PHE A 38 1.81 7.38 7.58
CA PHE A 38 1.20 7.18 8.89
C PHE A 38 2.20 7.34 10.04
N THR A 39 3.35 6.70 9.95
CA THR A 39 4.41 6.77 10.99
C THR A 39 4.97 8.19 11.10
N GLY A 40 5.16 8.86 9.96
CA GLY A 40 5.55 10.27 9.90
C GLY A 40 4.52 11.19 10.55
N GLY A 41 3.24 10.99 10.26
CA GLY A 41 2.13 11.73 10.86
C GLY A 41 1.99 11.51 12.36
N MET A 42 2.15 10.26 12.84
CA MET A 42 2.19 9.98 14.28
C MET A 42 3.35 10.68 14.97
N ARG A 43 4.55 10.58 14.37
CA ARG A 43 5.74 11.18 14.94
C ARG A 43 5.60 12.70 15.02
N SER A 44 5.09 13.35 13.99
CA SER A 44 4.90 14.80 13.98
C SER A 44 3.89 15.24 15.05
N LEU A 45 2.78 14.53 15.22
CA LEU A 45 1.76 14.84 16.23
C LEU A 45 2.25 14.58 17.66
N ILE A 46 2.96 13.48 17.88
CA ILE A 46 3.58 13.19 19.19
C ILE A 46 4.61 14.27 19.55
N HIS A 47 5.45 14.70 18.60
CA HIS A 47 6.40 15.80 18.84
C HIS A 47 5.71 17.13 19.06
N ALA A 48 4.62 17.41 18.33
CA ALA A 48 3.85 18.63 18.49
C ALA A 48 3.14 18.69 19.86
N ASP A 49 2.53 17.60 20.33
CA ASP A 49 1.77 17.56 21.60
C ASP A 49 2.68 17.32 22.82
N LEU A 50 3.55 16.31 22.80
CA LEU A 50 4.43 16.02 23.94
C LEU A 50 5.67 16.90 23.97
N GLY A 51 6.22 17.28 22.82
CA GLY A 51 7.42 18.11 22.74
C GLY A 51 7.18 19.59 23.06
N SER A 52 5.93 20.06 22.96
CA SER A 52 5.54 21.42 23.37
C SER A 52 5.26 21.54 24.87
N ARG A 53 4.98 20.43 25.57
CA ARG A 53 4.70 20.43 27.01
C ARG A 53 5.96 20.72 27.83
N PRO A 54 5.99 21.80 28.64
CA PRO A 54 7.16 22.15 29.44
C PRO A 54 7.55 21.09 30.45
N SER A 55 6.57 20.34 30.98
CA SER A 55 6.77 19.23 31.94
C SER A 55 7.56 18.08 31.31
N VAL A 56 7.22 17.68 30.09
CA VAL A 56 7.91 16.60 29.36
C VAL A 56 9.34 17.02 29.01
N LYS A 57 9.54 18.25 28.51
CA LYS A 57 10.88 18.80 28.26
C LYS A 57 11.73 18.83 29.52
N ARG A 58 11.16 19.27 30.65
CA ARG A 58 11.86 19.34 31.95
C ARG A 58 12.26 17.94 32.43
N VAL A 59 11.37 16.96 32.35
CA VAL A 59 11.67 15.57 32.73
C VAL A 59 12.72 14.95 31.80
N MET A 60 12.57 15.07 30.48
CA MET A 60 13.52 14.53 29.49
C MET A 60 14.91 15.19 29.58
N SER A 61 15.01 16.42 30.09
CA SER A 61 16.28 17.10 30.30
C SER A 61 17.08 16.55 31.49
N THR A 62 16.43 15.81 32.41
CA THR A 62 17.11 15.25 33.60
C THR A 62 18.08 14.11 33.23
N PRO A 63 19.19 13.97 33.97
CA PRO A 63 20.14 12.88 33.75
C PRO A 63 19.52 11.49 33.99
N VAL A 64 18.48 11.40 34.83
CA VAL A 64 17.72 10.16 35.08
C VAL A 64 16.93 9.75 33.85
N ALA A 65 16.19 10.68 33.22
CA ALA A 65 15.44 10.38 31.99
C ALA A 65 16.38 10.00 30.82
N ARG A 66 17.52 10.69 30.66
CA ARG A 66 18.51 10.31 29.64
C ARG A 66 19.08 8.90 29.85
N ARG A 67 19.36 8.52 31.10
CA ARG A 67 19.78 7.14 31.44
C ARG A 67 18.67 6.12 31.23
N ALA A 68 17.42 6.47 31.52
CA ALA A 68 16.27 5.61 31.28
C ALA A 68 16.05 5.36 29.78
N VAL A 69 16.20 6.38 28.93
CA VAL A 69 16.10 6.26 27.47
C VAL A 69 17.31 5.54 26.85
N SER A 70 18.51 5.65 27.44
CA SER A 70 19.69 4.89 26.98
C SER A 70 19.79 3.46 27.54
N SER A 71 18.91 3.12 28.48
CA SER A 71 18.87 1.81 29.12
C SER A 71 18.67 0.67 28.13
N SER A 72 19.13 -0.53 28.50
CA SER A 72 18.87 -1.76 27.76
C SER A 72 17.36 -2.04 27.65
N THR A 73 16.59 -1.69 28.68
CA THR A 73 15.13 -1.85 28.72
C THR A 73 14.44 -1.00 27.64
N TYR A 74 14.80 0.27 27.50
CA TYR A 74 14.25 1.12 26.43
C TYR A 74 14.68 0.63 25.05
N ARG A 75 15.92 0.16 24.88
CA ARG A 75 16.37 -0.47 23.63
C ARG A 75 15.59 -1.73 23.29
N GLY A 76 15.28 -2.56 24.28
CA GLY A 76 14.44 -3.75 24.13
C GLY A 76 13.02 -3.41 23.71
N LEU A 77 12.37 -2.47 24.42
CA LEU A 77 11.04 -1.97 24.07
C LEU A 77 11.02 -1.37 22.66
N ARG A 78 11.99 -0.52 22.33
CA ARG A 78 12.12 0.05 20.97
C ARG A 78 12.28 -1.04 19.92
N ALA A 79 13.03 -2.10 20.19
CA ALA A 79 13.21 -3.21 19.25
C ALA A 79 11.91 -4.01 19.04
N ILE A 80 11.09 -4.17 20.09
CA ILE A 80 9.78 -4.83 20.02
C ILE A 80 8.81 -4.00 19.18
N TYR A 81 8.69 -2.71 19.45
CA TYR A 81 7.76 -1.80 18.73
C TYR A 81 8.29 -1.30 17.38
N ALA A 82 9.56 -1.54 17.04
CA ALA A 82 10.10 -1.23 15.71
C ALA A 82 9.66 -2.23 14.64
N ARG A 83 9.08 -3.37 15.02
CA ARG A 83 8.53 -4.36 14.10
C ARG A 83 7.01 -4.19 14.02
N PRO A 84 6.40 -4.37 12.83
CA PRO A 84 4.95 -4.39 12.72
C PRO A 84 4.39 -5.48 13.63
N ASP A 85 3.25 -5.17 14.24
CA ASP A 85 2.50 -6.11 15.06
C ASP A 85 2.28 -7.44 14.32
N PRO A 86 2.42 -8.60 15.00
CA PRO A 86 2.25 -9.90 14.37
C PRO A 86 0.91 -10.06 13.64
N GLY A 87 -0.18 -9.50 14.16
CA GLY A 87 -1.49 -9.53 13.51
C GLY A 87 -1.54 -8.69 12.23
N VAL A 88 -0.89 -7.52 12.23
CA VAL A 88 -0.74 -6.70 11.01
C VAL A 88 0.10 -7.43 9.97
N ARG A 89 1.19 -8.09 10.39
CA ARG A 89 2.04 -8.88 9.49
C ARG A 89 1.28 -10.04 8.87
N GLU A 90 0.49 -10.75 9.67
CA GLU A 90 -0.29 -11.89 9.24
C GLU A 90 -1.42 -11.48 8.27
N ASN A 91 -2.18 -10.43 8.59
CA ASN A 91 -3.22 -9.90 7.70
C ASN A 91 -2.64 -9.44 6.35
N ASN A 92 -1.52 -8.72 6.37
CA ASN A 92 -0.86 -8.29 5.13
C ASN A 92 -0.38 -9.49 4.31
N LEU A 93 0.19 -10.50 4.97
CA LEU A 93 0.64 -11.72 4.30
C LEU A 93 -0.54 -12.49 3.69
N TRP A 94 -1.66 -12.60 4.41
CA TRP A 94 -2.88 -13.23 3.92
C TRP A 94 -3.44 -12.50 2.70
N LEU A 95 -3.51 -11.16 2.75
CA LEU A 95 -3.98 -10.34 1.64
C LEU A 95 -3.14 -10.57 0.38
N PHE A 96 -1.80 -10.55 0.51
CA PHE A 96 -0.92 -10.80 -0.63
C PHE A 96 -1.03 -12.24 -1.13
N ARG A 97 -1.11 -13.24 -0.24
CA ARG A 97 -1.31 -14.63 -0.63
C ARG A 97 -2.61 -14.80 -1.42
N ALA A 98 -3.73 -14.32 -0.89
CA ALA A 98 -5.01 -14.38 -1.58
C ALA A 98 -4.96 -13.67 -2.95
N GLY A 99 -4.32 -12.51 -3.00
CA GLY A 99 -4.13 -11.75 -4.24
C GLY A 99 -3.31 -12.48 -5.30
N PHE A 100 -2.18 -13.09 -4.93
CA PHE A 100 -1.34 -13.86 -5.85
C PHE A 100 -1.95 -15.22 -6.20
N THR A 101 -2.70 -15.86 -5.28
CA THR A 101 -3.46 -17.08 -5.57
C THR A 101 -4.55 -16.80 -6.60
N GLY A 102 -5.29 -15.70 -6.47
CA GLY A 102 -6.28 -15.27 -7.46
C GLY A 102 -5.66 -15.01 -8.83
N LEU A 103 -4.52 -14.31 -8.87
CA LEU A 103 -3.77 -14.09 -10.11
C LEU A 103 -3.30 -15.40 -10.74
N GLY A 104 -2.78 -16.33 -9.94
CA GLY A 104 -2.34 -17.65 -10.39
C GLY A 104 -3.50 -18.47 -10.96
N ALA A 105 -4.66 -18.46 -10.31
CA ALA A 105 -5.87 -19.11 -10.80
C ALA A 105 -6.32 -18.53 -12.15
N LEU A 106 -6.29 -17.21 -12.31
CA LEU A 106 -6.63 -16.55 -13.56
C LEU A 106 -5.67 -16.93 -14.70
N VAL A 107 -4.35 -16.95 -14.43
CA VAL A 107 -3.33 -17.40 -15.40
C VAL A 107 -3.54 -18.87 -15.76
N ALA A 108 -3.87 -19.73 -14.79
CA ALA A 108 -4.16 -21.14 -15.04
C ALA A 108 -5.40 -21.33 -15.93
N VAL A 109 -6.45 -20.54 -15.72
CA VAL A 109 -7.65 -20.55 -16.60
C VAL A 109 -7.27 -20.13 -18.01
N ILE A 110 -6.50 -19.04 -18.19
CA ILE A 110 -6.03 -18.60 -19.51
C ILE A 110 -5.21 -19.72 -20.18
N ALA A 111 -4.27 -20.34 -19.46
CA ALA A 111 -3.46 -21.43 -19.99
C ALA A 111 -4.30 -22.65 -20.40
N ALA A 112 -5.30 -23.03 -19.59
CA ALA A 112 -6.21 -24.13 -19.90
C ALA A 112 -7.06 -23.85 -21.16
N LEU A 113 -7.54 -22.62 -21.33
CA LEU A 113 -8.30 -22.18 -22.49
C LEU A 113 -7.46 -22.14 -23.78
N VAL A 114 -6.18 -21.77 -23.66
CA VAL A 114 -5.22 -21.83 -24.78
C VAL A 114 -4.89 -23.28 -25.13
N TRP A 115 -4.65 -24.13 -24.13
CA TRP A 115 -4.29 -25.53 -24.30
C TRP A 115 -5.41 -26.37 -24.93
N SER A 116 -6.67 -26.13 -24.55
CA SER A 116 -7.83 -26.87 -25.07
C SER A 116 -8.13 -26.59 -26.55
N GLY A 117 -7.36 -25.73 -27.20
CA GLY A 117 -7.57 -25.35 -28.61
C GLY A 117 -8.84 -24.53 -28.83
N GLY A 118 -9.48 -24.05 -27.76
CA GLY A 118 -10.78 -23.37 -27.81
C GLY A 118 -10.81 -22.08 -28.63
N PHE A 119 -9.64 -21.53 -29.01
CA PHE A 119 -9.55 -20.18 -29.58
C PHE A 119 -8.60 -20.03 -30.79
N GLY A 120 -8.24 -21.13 -31.44
CA GLY A 120 -7.43 -21.12 -32.67
C GLY A 120 -5.91 -21.00 -32.45
N THR A 121 -5.14 -21.06 -33.54
CA THR A 121 -3.66 -21.08 -33.54
C THR A 121 -3.01 -19.70 -33.59
N ALA A 122 -3.80 -18.62 -33.55
CA ALA A 122 -3.26 -17.27 -33.64
C ALA A 122 -2.47 -16.92 -32.36
N PRO A 123 -1.21 -16.49 -32.47
CA PRO A 123 -0.42 -16.10 -31.31
C PRO A 123 -1.01 -14.87 -30.63
N VAL A 124 -1.12 -14.91 -29.30
CA VAL A 124 -1.56 -13.76 -28.50
C VAL A 124 -0.49 -12.66 -28.59
N PRO A 125 -0.83 -11.45 -29.07
CA PRO A 125 0.15 -10.38 -29.26
C PRO A 125 0.48 -9.67 -27.93
N ILE A 126 1.20 -10.35 -27.04
CA ILE A 126 1.53 -9.88 -25.67
C ILE A 126 2.15 -8.47 -25.68
N GLY A 127 3.06 -8.18 -26.63
CA GLY A 127 3.69 -6.86 -26.72
C GLY A 127 2.69 -5.73 -26.97
N ARG A 128 1.66 -5.97 -27.80
CA ARG A 128 0.58 -5.00 -28.04
C ARG A 128 -0.28 -4.81 -26.80
N ILE A 129 -0.58 -5.90 -26.09
CA ILE A 129 -1.33 -5.88 -24.83
C ILE A 129 -0.59 -5.08 -23.76
N LEU A 130 0.72 -5.28 -23.62
CA LEU A 130 1.55 -4.52 -22.69
C LEU A 130 1.58 -3.03 -23.05
N ALA A 131 1.72 -2.69 -24.34
CA ALA A 131 1.71 -1.30 -24.81
C ALA A 131 0.36 -0.61 -24.52
N HIS A 132 -0.77 -1.29 -24.79
CA HIS A 132 -2.09 -0.75 -24.45
C HIS A 132 -2.26 -0.55 -22.94
N ASN A 133 -1.89 -1.53 -22.11
CA ASN A 133 -1.96 -1.38 -20.66
C ASN A 133 -1.09 -0.22 -20.17
N ALA A 134 0.14 -0.09 -20.68
CA ALA A 134 1.02 1.02 -20.33
C ALA A 134 0.41 2.39 -20.71
N ALA A 135 -0.19 2.50 -21.90
CA ALA A 135 -0.87 3.71 -22.33
C ALA A 135 -2.07 4.06 -21.44
N VAL A 136 -2.90 3.06 -21.10
CA VAL A 136 -4.03 3.23 -20.18
C VAL A 136 -3.56 3.64 -18.80
N PHE A 137 -2.53 2.99 -18.26
CA PHE A 137 -1.95 3.35 -16.96
C PHE A 137 -1.39 4.77 -16.94
N ALA A 138 -0.68 5.18 -18.00
CA ALA A 138 -0.15 6.54 -18.10
C ALA A 138 -1.29 7.58 -18.16
N PHE A 139 -2.34 7.31 -18.93
CA PHE A 139 -3.50 8.19 -19.04
C PHE A 139 -4.29 8.29 -17.72
N VAL A 140 -4.63 7.15 -17.12
CA VAL A 140 -5.32 7.10 -15.82
C VAL A 140 -4.47 7.77 -14.75
N GLY A 141 -3.17 7.47 -14.68
CA GLY A 141 -2.27 8.09 -13.71
C GLY A 141 -2.15 9.61 -13.89
N LEU A 142 -2.16 10.11 -15.13
CA LEU A 142 -2.19 11.55 -15.40
C LEU A 142 -3.51 12.17 -14.92
N VAL A 143 -4.65 11.55 -15.23
CA VAL A 143 -5.98 12.03 -14.80
C VAL A 143 -6.08 12.03 -13.27
N GLU A 144 -5.66 10.94 -12.61
CA GLU A 144 -5.63 10.83 -11.15
C GLU A 144 -4.72 11.88 -10.53
N PHE A 145 -3.52 12.10 -11.08
CA PHE A 145 -2.60 13.12 -10.58
C PHE A 145 -3.21 14.52 -10.66
N ILE A 146 -3.85 14.86 -11.78
CA ILE A 146 -4.55 16.14 -11.96
C ILE A 146 -5.71 16.24 -10.97
N PHE A 147 -6.51 15.18 -10.84
CA PHE A 147 -7.65 15.13 -9.92
C PHE A 147 -7.20 15.33 -8.46
N ILE A 148 -6.20 14.59 -8.00
CA ILE A 148 -5.67 14.71 -6.64
C ILE A 148 -5.13 16.12 -6.42
N SER A 149 -4.31 16.63 -7.35
CA SER A 149 -3.65 17.93 -7.21
C SER A 149 -4.62 19.12 -7.27
N ARG A 150 -5.65 19.06 -8.11
CA ARG A 150 -6.58 20.18 -8.35
C ARG A 150 -7.82 20.11 -7.46
N VAL A 151 -8.33 18.91 -7.19
CA VAL A 151 -9.62 18.71 -6.52
C VAL A 151 -9.40 18.27 -5.08
N VAL A 152 -8.72 17.15 -4.86
CA VAL A 152 -8.58 16.55 -3.51
C VAL A 152 -7.78 17.46 -2.59
N MET A 153 -6.63 18.00 -3.03
CA MET A 153 -5.82 18.90 -2.20
C MET A 153 -6.55 20.21 -1.85
N ARG A 154 -7.57 20.61 -2.62
CA ARG A 154 -8.39 21.80 -2.33
C ARG A 154 -9.59 21.50 -1.42
N LEU A 155 -10.14 20.29 -1.49
CA LEU A 155 -11.38 19.92 -0.80
C LEU A 155 -11.17 19.12 0.49
N VAL A 156 -10.06 18.41 0.62
CA VAL A 156 -9.78 17.53 1.76
C VAL A 156 -8.52 17.99 2.48
N PRO A 157 -8.61 18.95 3.42
CA PRO A 157 -7.59 19.16 4.43
C PRO A 157 -7.79 18.10 5.52
N ALA A 158 -7.75 16.83 5.14
CA ALA A 158 -7.56 15.75 6.09
C ALA A 158 -6.15 15.23 5.87
N PRO A 159 -5.11 15.88 6.43
CA PRO A 159 -3.82 15.22 6.48
C PRO A 159 -3.99 13.89 7.24
N PRO A 160 -3.10 12.92 7.03
CA PRO A 160 -3.03 11.71 7.86
C PRO A 160 -3.09 12.01 9.38
N SER A 161 -2.76 13.25 9.76
CA SER A 161 -2.94 13.81 11.08
C SER A 161 -4.37 13.74 11.62
N LEU A 162 -5.44 13.71 10.82
CA LEU A 162 -6.81 13.62 11.35
C LEU A 162 -7.09 12.25 11.98
N MET A 163 -6.76 11.15 11.29
CA MET A 163 -6.91 9.79 11.84
C MET A 163 -6.01 9.56 13.05
N VAL A 164 -4.81 10.15 13.03
CA VAL A 164 -3.92 10.07 14.19
C VAL A 164 -4.42 10.96 15.32
N SER A 165 -4.93 12.15 15.04
CA SER A 165 -5.49 13.04 16.06
C SER A 165 -6.70 12.42 16.75
N SER A 166 -7.59 11.75 16.01
CA SER A 166 -8.71 11.02 16.60
C SER A 166 -8.26 9.81 17.42
N ALA A 167 -7.21 9.09 16.98
CA ALA A 167 -6.63 8.01 17.78
C ALA A 167 -5.98 8.52 19.08
N ILE A 168 -5.31 9.67 19.05
CA ILE A 168 -4.73 10.32 20.23
C ILE A 168 -5.85 10.84 21.16
N GLU A 169 -6.88 11.48 20.61
CA GLU A 169 -8.04 11.96 21.37
C GLU A 169 -8.76 10.79 22.07
N ALA A 170 -8.94 9.67 21.36
CA ALA A 170 -9.51 8.44 21.91
C ALA A 170 -8.63 7.88 23.04
N ALA A 171 -7.31 7.80 22.84
CA ALA A 171 -6.37 7.35 23.88
C ALA A 171 -6.38 8.28 25.11
N ARG A 172 -6.57 9.59 24.90
CA ARG A 172 -6.68 10.58 25.97
C ARG A 172 -7.96 10.44 26.76
N SER A 173 -9.08 10.10 26.10
CA SER A 173 -10.38 9.88 26.76
C SER A 173 -10.47 8.57 27.55
N ALA A 174 -9.55 7.63 27.30
CA ALA A 174 -9.49 6.34 27.97
C ALA A 174 -8.63 6.35 29.26
N VAL A 175 -7.96 7.47 29.56
CA VAL A 175 -7.16 7.70 30.78
C VAL A 175 -7.88 8.71 31.66
#